data_AF-A0A1I4L6S6-F1
#
_entry.id   AF-A0A1I4L6S6-F1
#
_cell.length_a   1.000
_cell.length_b   1.000
_cell.length_c   1.000
_cell.angle_alpha   90.00
_cell.angle_beta   90.00
_cell.angle_gamma   90.00
#
_symmetry.space_group_name_H-M   'P 1'
#
loop_
_entity.id
_entity.type
_entity.pdbx_description
1 polymer ?
#
loop_
_entity_poly.entity_id
_entity_poly.type
_entity_poly.pdbx_seq_one_letter_code
_entity_poly.pdbx_strand_id
1 'polypeptide(L)'
;MTHIGKDALLSYMNSDSDQENMIEDHLLECETCTNMYVTLIEDIEVNGELSDDFTDITLQQMEKILPSPPKANQNKVVTHYLVAAGLTIFLTLTGVFQGALNVTEIQQKQNTGLITEHLMTKTNDVLEGMKGVHHNE
;
A
#
# COMPACT_ATOMS: atom_id res chain seq x y z
N MET A 1 -6.75 11.84 -27.30
CA MET A 1 -5.49 12.39 -26.81
C MET A 1 -4.36 11.70 -27.57
N THR A 2 -3.30 12.42 -27.92
CA THR A 2 -2.13 11.85 -28.61
C THR A 2 -1.20 11.20 -27.60
N HIS A 3 -0.80 9.96 -27.84
CA HIS A 3 0.14 9.24 -26.98
C HIS A 3 1.58 9.53 -27.38
N ILE A 4 2.50 9.39 -26.42
CA ILE A 4 3.94 9.46 -26.69
C ILE A 4 4.36 8.19 -27.42
N GLY A 5 5.17 8.35 -28.48
CA GLY A 5 5.73 7.23 -29.22
C GLY A 5 6.85 6.55 -28.44
N LYS A 6 7.02 5.24 -28.65
CA LYS A 6 8.08 4.43 -28.03
C LYS A 6 9.48 5.05 -28.20
N ASP A 7 9.79 5.58 -29.38
CA ASP A 7 11.11 6.19 -29.66
C ASP A 7 11.39 7.43 -28.78
N ALA A 8 10.35 8.22 -28.48
CA ALA A 8 10.47 9.38 -27.60
C ALA A 8 10.68 8.96 -26.13
N LEU A 9 10.03 7.87 -25.69
CA LEU A 9 10.27 7.29 -24.37
C LEU A 9 11.70 6.72 -24.26
N LEU A 10 12.20 6.05 -25.30
CA LEU A 10 13.57 5.54 -25.33
C LEU A 10 14.60 6.68 -25.31
N SER A 11 14.35 7.79 -26.02
CA SER A 11 15.19 8.99 -25.96
C SER A 11 15.18 9.62 -24.56
N TYR A 12 14.01 9.66 -23.89
CA TYR A 12 13.91 10.10 -22.49
C TYR A 12 14.70 9.20 -21.53
N MET A 13 14.58 7.88 -21.65
CA MET A 13 15.30 6.92 -20.81
C MET A 13 16.83 7.01 -20.93
N ASN A 14 17.34 7.43 -22.08
CA ASN A 14 18.77 7.62 -22.33
C ASN A 14 19.27 9.05 -22.01
N SER A 15 18.41 9.92 -21.46
CA SER A 15 18.72 11.34 -21.23
C SER A 15 19.09 12.12 -22.50
N ASP A 16 18.57 11.69 -23.66
CA ASP A 16 18.81 12.30 -24.98
C ASP A 16 17.61 13.15 -25.46
N SER A 17 16.62 13.41 -24.61
CA SER A 17 15.38 14.09 -24.98
C SER A 17 15.42 15.58 -24.62
N ASP A 18 15.13 16.45 -25.59
CA ASP A 18 14.91 17.88 -25.33
C ASP A 18 13.52 18.19 -24.72
N GLN A 19 12.69 17.16 -24.49
CA GLN A 19 11.29 17.29 -24.08
C GLN A 19 11.00 16.58 -22.74
N GLU A 20 11.97 16.48 -21.83
CA GLU A 20 11.85 15.77 -20.55
C GLU A 20 10.59 16.17 -19.76
N ASN A 21 10.42 17.47 -19.47
CA ASN A 21 9.27 17.96 -18.69
C ASN A 21 7.91 17.60 -19.33
N MET A 22 7.81 17.70 -20.66
CA MET A 22 6.57 17.37 -21.37
C MET A 22 6.26 15.87 -21.28
N ILE A 23 7.31 15.03 -21.36
CA ILE A 23 7.17 13.58 -21.25
C ILE A 23 6.76 13.22 -19.82
N GLU A 24 7.38 13.84 -18.80
CA GLU A 24 7.04 13.63 -17.39
C GLU A 24 5.60 14.04 -17.08
N ASP A 25 5.20 15.25 -17.48
CA ASP A 25 3.82 15.74 -17.30
C ASP A 25 2.82 14.78 -17.95
N HIS A 26 3.13 14.26 -19.15
CA HIS A 26 2.26 13.32 -19.83
C HIS A 26 2.22 11.94 -19.17
N LEU A 27 3.33 11.45 -18.61
CA LEU A 27 3.39 10.18 -17.89
C LEU A 27 2.63 10.24 -16.55
N LEU A 28 2.44 11.43 -15.98
CA LEU A 28 1.60 11.64 -14.79
C LEU A 28 0.10 11.55 -15.10
N GLU A 29 -0.30 11.95 -16.30
CA GLU A 29 -1.72 12.04 -16.68
C GLU A 29 -2.20 10.87 -17.57
N CYS A 30 -1.30 10.19 -18.28
CA CYS A 30 -1.65 9.19 -19.30
C CYS A 30 -1.21 7.77 -18.92
N GLU A 31 -2.14 7.00 -18.36
CA GLU A 31 -1.95 5.60 -17.94
C GLU A 31 -1.37 4.70 -19.05
N THR A 32 -1.82 4.87 -20.30
CA THR A 32 -1.30 4.10 -21.45
C THR A 32 0.20 4.31 -21.66
N CYS A 33 0.66 5.56 -21.54
CA CYS A 33 2.07 5.91 -21.73
C CYS A 33 2.90 5.47 -20.53
N THR A 34 2.36 5.57 -19.31
CA THR A 34 2.98 5.04 -18.09
C THR A 34 3.21 3.53 -18.19
N ASN A 35 2.19 2.78 -18.60
CA ASN A 35 2.30 1.33 -18.78
C ASN A 35 3.37 0.97 -19.83
N MET A 36 3.41 1.69 -20.96
CA MET A 36 4.46 1.48 -21.97
C MET A 36 5.85 1.76 -21.41
N TYR A 37 6.04 2.85 -20.67
CA TYR A 37 7.31 3.19 -20.03
C TYR A 37 7.75 2.12 -19.03
N VAL A 38 6.84 1.63 -18.17
CA VAL A 38 7.14 0.57 -17.21
C VAL A 38 7.56 -0.72 -17.91
N THR A 39 6.84 -1.14 -18.97
CA THR A 39 7.24 -2.32 -19.77
C THR A 39 8.63 -2.16 -20.38
N LEU A 40 8.98 -0.96 -20.86
CA LEU A 40 10.31 -0.70 -21.40
C LEU A 40 11.41 -0.79 -20.32
N ILE A 41 11.11 -0.44 -19.06
CA ILE A 41 12.05 -0.61 -17.93
C ILE A 41 12.21 -2.08 -17.57
N GLU A 42 11.10 -2.83 -17.54
CA GLU A 42 11.12 -4.25 -17.19
C GLU A 42 11.96 -5.08 -18.17
N ASP A 43 12.00 -4.67 -19.44
CA ASP A 43 12.84 -5.27 -20.47
C ASP A 43 14.34 -4.93 -20.31
N ILE A 44 14.72 -3.99 -19.43
CA ILE A 44 16.13 -3.67 -19.15
C ILE A 44 16.68 -4.71 -18.16
N GLU A 45 17.47 -5.65 -18.67
CA GLU A 45 18.26 -6.53 -17.82
C GLU A 45 19.33 -5.73 -17.05
N VAL A 46 19.14 -5.59 -15.74
CA VAL A 46 20.14 -5.01 -14.84
C VAL A 46 21.24 -6.04 -14.59
N ASN A 47 22.19 -6.14 -15.52
CA ASN A 47 23.38 -6.99 -15.42
C ASN A 47 24.50 -6.29 -14.62
N GLY A 48 24.19 -5.84 -13.40
CA GLY A 48 25.16 -5.17 -12.53
C GLY A 48 25.44 -5.99 -11.27
N GLU A 49 26.63 -6.56 -11.14
CA GLU A 49 27.13 -7.02 -9.84
C GLU A 49 27.39 -5.79 -8.97
N LEU A 50 26.68 -5.69 -7.84
CA LEU A 50 27.00 -4.72 -6.81
C LEU A 50 28.25 -5.19 -6.06
N SER A 51 29.14 -4.26 -5.74
CA SER A 51 30.24 -4.54 -4.82
C SER A 51 29.68 -4.94 -3.45
N ASP A 52 30.31 -5.88 -2.77
CA ASP A 52 29.91 -6.33 -1.43
C ASP A 52 29.80 -5.16 -0.43
N ASP A 53 30.66 -4.14 -0.60
CA ASP A 53 30.71 -2.95 0.26
C ASP A 53 29.70 -1.85 -0.12
N PHE A 54 28.88 -2.03 -1.17
CA PHE A 54 27.96 -1.00 -1.66
C PHE A 54 26.99 -0.53 -0.56
N THR A 55 26.43 -1.48 0.19
CA THR A 55 25.49 -1.19 1.27
C THR A 55 26.15 -0.40 2.40
N ASP A 56 27.36 -0.77 2.79
CA ASP A 56 28.10 -0.12 3.88
C ASP A 56 28.47 1.32 3.51
N ILE A 57 28.94 1.55 2.28
CA ILE A 57 29.27 2.88 1.78
C ILE A 57 28.01 3.77 1.73
N THR A 58 26.89 3.23 1.25
CA THR A 58 25.63 3.96 1.13
C THR A 58 25.09 4.36 2.51
N LEU A 59 25.08 3.43 3.48
CA LEU A 59 24.62 3.71 4.84
C LEU A 59 25.50 4.78 5.52
N GLN A 60 26.82 4.72 5.33
CA GLN A 60 27.74 5.71 5.89
C GLN A 60 27.53 7.11 5.30
N GLN A 61 27.15 7.21 4.02
CA GLN A 61 26.82 8.49 3.39
C GLN A 61 25.49 9.06 3.89
N MET A 62 24.48 8.21 4.13
CA MET A 62 23.17 8.64 4.65
C MET A 62 23.26 9.18 6.08
N GLU A 63 24.07 8.56 6.94
CA GLU A 63 24.24 9.01 8.34
C GLU A 63 24.78 10.45 8.44
N LYS A 64 25.58 10.90 7.46
CA LYS A 64 26.11 12.27 7.41
C LYS A 64 25.06 13.33 7.04
N ILE A 65 23.93 12.92 6.48
CA ILE A 65 22.89 13.81 5.93
C ILE A 65 21.66 13.86 6.85
N LEU A 66 21.48 12.85 7.72
CA LEU A 66 20.34 12.80 8.62
C LEU A 66 20.52 13.76 9.81
N PRO A 67 19.61 14.73 10.01
CA PRO A 67 19.60 15.53 11.22
C PRO A 67 19.35 14.62 12.42
N SER A 68 20.17 14.77 13.47
CA SER A 68 20.01 14.04 14.72
C SER A 68 18.56 14.18 15.23
N PRO A 69 17.89 13.10 15.66
CA PRO A 69 16.49 13.17 16.03
C PRO A 69 16.31 14.20 17.16
N PRO A 70 15.39 15.16 17.02
CA PRO A 70 15.13 16.12 18.08
C PRO A 70 14.67 15.36 19.31
N LYS A 71 15.24 15.67 20.48
CA LYS A 71 14.83 15.09 21.76
C LYS A 71 13.32 15.31 21.94
N ALA A 72 12.54 14.26 21.72
CA ALA A 72 11.08 14.33 21.77
C ALA A 72 10.67 14.65 23.21
N ASN A 73 10.03 15.81 23.39
CA ASN A 73 9.54 16.26 24.68
C ASN A 73 8.27 15.46 25.00
N GLN A 74 8.43 14.32 25.68
CA GLN A 74 7.41 13.28 25.92
C GLN A 74 6.09 13.83 26.51
N ASN A 75 6.15 14.97 27.19
CA ASN A 75 5.00 15.61 27.83
C ASN A 75 3.89 16.02 26.85
N LYS A 76 4.21 16.35 25.59
CA LYS A 76 3.19 16.77 24.62
C LYS A 76 2.35 15.61 24.07
N VAL A 77 2.93 14.41 23.98
CA VAL A 77 2.24 13.23 23.43
C VAL A 77 1.17 12.74 24.39
N VAL A 78 1.48 12.68 25.69
CA VAL A 78 0.53 12.26 26.73
C VAL A 78 -0.66 13.21 26.81
N THR A 79 -0.45 14.53 26.68
CA THR A 79 -1.55 15.50 26.72
C THR A 79 -2.51 15.36 25.56
N HIS A 80 -2.01 15.14 24.33
CA HIS A 80 -2.88 14.94 23.17
C HIS A 80 -3.68 13.63 23.25
N TYR A 81 -3.04 12.57 23.75
CA TYR A 81 -3.71 11.28 23.93
C TYR A 81 -4.81 11.35 24.99
N LEU A 82 -4.58 12.07 26.09
CA LEU A 82 -5.59 12.27 27.14
C LEU A 82 -6.81 13.05 26.63
N VAL A 83 -6.59 14.08 25.81
CA VAL A 83 -7.68 14.85 25.18
C VAL A 83 -8.48 13.96 24.22
N ALA A 84 -7.81 13.19 23.36
CA ALA A 84 -8.48 12.30 22.41
C ALA A 84 -9.28 11.18 23.11
N ALA A 85 -8.69 10.54 24.12
CA ALA A 85 -9.36 9.50 24.91
C ALA A 85 -10.56 10.06 25.68
N GLY A 86 -10.42 11.24 26.29
CA GLY A 86 -11.51 11.93 26.97
C GLY A 86 -12.67 12.28 26.05
N LEU A 87 -12.38 12.82 24.86
CA LEU A 87 -13.40 13.12 23.84
C LEU A 87 -14.14 11.86 23.38
N THR A 88 -13.41 10.76 23.17
CA THR A 88 -13.99 9.47 22.74
C THR A 88 -14.97 8.93 23.78
N ILE A 89 -14.56 8.92 25.06
CA ILE A 89 -15.43 8.49 26.16
C ILE A 89 -16.66 9.41 26.26
N PHE A 90 -16.46 10.73 26.17
CA PHE A 90 -17.54 11.71 26.25
C PHE A 90 -18.57 11.55 25.10
N LEU A 91 -18.11 11.41 23.86
CA LEU A 91 -18.96 11.19 22.69
C LEU A 91 -19.70 9.84 22.74
N THR A 92 -19.08 8.82 23.34
CA THR A 92 -19.70 7.51 23.57
C THR A 92 -20.80 7.59 24.63
N LEU A 93 -20.53 8.24 25.77
CA LEU A 93 -21.50 8.41 26.85
C LEU A 93 -22.69 9.29 26.44
N THR A 94 -22.45 10.30 25.60
CA THR A 94 -23.51 11.19 25.09
C THR A 94 -24.31 10.57 23.94
N GLY A 95 -23.91 9.40 23.42
CA GLY A 95 -24.65 8.69 22.37
C GLY A 95 -24.53 9.32 20.98
N VAL A 96 -23.62 10.27 20.75
CA VAL A 96 -23.41 10.93 19.45
C VAL A 96 -23.09 9.91 18.34
N PHE A 97 -22.44 8.81 18.68
CA PHE A 97 -22.11 7.75 17.71
C PHE A 97 -23.30 6.87 17.31
N GLN A 98 -24.44 6.91 18.02
CA GLN A 98 -25.62 6.11 17.66
C GLN A 98 -26.18 6.49 16.29
N GLY A 99 -26.16 7.79 15.94
CA GLY A 99 -26.62 8.27 14.63
C GLY A 99 -25.69 7.90 13.46
N ALA A 100 -24.37 7.84 13.71
CA ALA A 100 -23.38 7.49 12.69
C ALA A 100 -23.32 5.97 12.44
N LEU A 101 -23.44 5.16 13.50
CA LEU A 101 -23.43 3.69 13.40
C LEU A 101 -24.68 3.12 12.72
N ASN A 102 -25.81 3.82 12.81
CA ASN A 102 -27.04 3.43 12.09
C ASN A 102 -26.89 3.50 10.56
N VAL A 103 -26.02 4.37 10.03
CA VAL A 103 -25.75 4.47 8.59
C VAL A 103 -24.90 3.30 8.10
N THR A 104 -23.98 2.79 8.93
CA THR A 104 -23.17 1.60 8.62
C THR A 104 -23.94 0.29 8.80
N GLU A 105 -24.93 0.21 9.70
CA GLU A 105 -25.80 -0.99 9.82
C GLU A 105 -26.67 -1.23 8.58
N ILE A 106 -27.05 -0.16 7.85
CA ILE A 106 -27.77 -0.28 6.56
C ILE A 106 -26.88 -0.94 5.49
N GLN A 107 -25.55 -0.75 5.52
CA GLN A 107 -24.63 -1.44 4.61
C GLN A 107 -24.27 -2.86 5.06
N GLN A 108 -24.21 -3.14 6.38
CA GLN A 108 -23.85 -4.47 6.88
C GLN A 108 -24.95 -5.53 6.67
N LYS A 109 -26.24 -5.12 6.67
CA LYS A 109 -27.37 -6.05 6.49
C LYS A 109 -27.45 -6.68 5.09
N GLN A 110 -26.72 -6.17 4.09
CA GLN A 110 -26.70 -6.74 2.74
C GLN A 110 -25.57 -7.77 2.49
N ASN A 111 -24.59 -7.95 3.37
CA ASN A 111 -23.41 -8.77 3.04
C ASN A 111 -22.94 -9.79 4.10
N THR A 112 -23.73 -10.04 5.14
CA THR A 112 -23.37 -10.98 6.22
C THR A 112 -23.83 -12.43 5.99
N GLY A 113 -24.56 -12.71 4.91
CA GLY A 113 -25.03 -14.07 4.58
C GLY A 113 -24.03 -14.94 3.82
N LEU A 114 -23.24 -14.36 2.90
CA LEU A 114 -22.47 -15.13 1.92
C LEU A 114 -21.12 -15.66 2.44
N ILE A 115 -20.40 -14.89 3.27
CA ILE A 115 -19.04 -15.27 3.71
C ILE A 115 -19.09 -16.35 4.80
N THR A 116 -20.01 -16.24 5.75
CA THR A 116 -20.17 -17.21 6.84
C THR A 116 -20.64 -18.56 6.30
N GLU A 117 -21.57 -18.56 5.34
CA GLU A 117 -22.06 -19.78 4.69
C GLU A 117 -20.93 -20.47 3.91
N HIS A 118 -20.13 -19.71 3.15
CA HIS A 118 -18.97 -20.25 2.45
C HIS A 118 -17.91 -20.85 3.39
N LEU A 119 -17.69 -20.24 4.55
CA LEU A 119 -16.76 -20.75 5.56
C LEU A 119 -17.27 -22.04 6.20
N MET A 120 -18.57 -22.10 6.52
CA MET A 120 -19.18 -23.31 7.09
C MET A 120 -19.11 -24.48 6.12
N THR A 121 -19.43 -24.26 4.84
CA THR A 121 -19.35 -25.31 3.83
C THR A 121 -17.91 -25.80 3.64
N LYS A 122 -16.93 -24.90 3.55
CA LYS A 122 -15.50 -25.26 3.46
C LYS A 122 -15.01 -26.03 4.68
N THR A 123 -15.47 -25.66 5.87
CA THR A 123 -15.08 -26.34 7.12
C THR A 123 -15.67 -27.75 7.18
N ASN A 124 -16.90 -27.94 6.70
CA ASN A 124 -17.52 -29.27 6.68
C ASN A 124 -16.84 -30.20 5.66
N ASP A 125 -16.48 -29.70 4.47
CA ASP A 125 -15.73 -30.46 3.46
C ASP A 125 -14.38 -30.96 4.01
N VAL A 126 -13.66 -30.13 4.76
CA VAL A 126 -12.38 -30.52 5.39
C VAL A 126 -12.60 -31.56 6.49
N LEU A 127 -13.66 -31.40 7.29
CA LEU A 127 -13.98 -32.34 8.36
C LEU A 127 -14.36 -33.72 7.81
N GLU A 128 -15.12 -33.78 6.71
CA GLU A 128 -15.45 -35.02 6.01
C GLU A 128 -14.21 -35.66 5.37
N GLY A 129 -13.31 -34.85 4.78
CA GLY A 129 -12.03 -35.31 4.26
C GLY A 129 -11.14 -35.95 5.33
N MET A 130 -11.13 -35.41 6.55
CA MET A 130 -10.39 -35.99 7.68
C MET A 130 -11.08 -37.24 8.26
N LYS A 131 -12.42 -37.26 8.28
CA LYS A 131 -13.20 -38.40 8.79
C LYS A 131 -13.15 -39.61 7.85
N GLY A 132 -12.98 -39.40 6.55
CA GLY A 132 -12.85 -40.46 5.54
C GLY A 132 -11.51 -41.21 5.54
N VAL A 133 -10.48 -40.71 6.22
CA VAL A 133 -9.14 -41.34 6.26
C VAL A 133 -9.01 -42.42 7.35
N HIS A 134 -10.04 -42.60 8.20
CA HIS A 134 -10.04 -43.57 9.32
C HIS A 134 -10.90 -44.82 9.10
N HIS A 135 -11.29 -45.15 7.86
CA HIS A 135 -12.00 -46.41 7.55
C HIS A 135 -11.46 -47.07 6.28
N ASN A 136 -10.22 -47.57 6.35
CA ASN A 136 -9.72 -48.63 5.50
C ASN A 136 -8.81 -49.50 6.38
N GLU A 137 -9.40 -50.51 7.01
CA GLU A 137 -8.74 -51.76 7.38
C GLU A 137 -9.25 -52.83 6.41
#